data_AF-A0A2U1RMZ7-F1
#
_entry.id   AF-A0A2U1RMZ7-F1
#
_cell.length_a   1.000
_cell.length_b   1.000
_cell.length_c   1.000
_cell.angle_alpha   90.00
_cell.angle_beta   90.00
_cell.angle_gamma   90.00
#
_symmetry.space_group_name_H-M   'P 1'
#
loop_
_entity.id
_entity.type
_entity.pdbx_description
1 polymer ?
#
loop_
_entity_poly.entity_id
_entity_poly.type
_entity_poly.pdbx_seq_one_letter_code
_entity_poly.pdbx_strand_id
1 'polypeptide(L)' 'MLFDERAAFAKVGRRIKSLVEFSGVPKGTHGEVTRADQSGKGYTVAIQWELPERIGKPLVDWFTRDEYERYLEEV' A
#
# COMPACT_ATOMS: atom_id res chain seq x y z
N MET A 1 -10.67 0.62 9.00
CA MET A 1 -9.99 0.62 10.30
C MET A 1 -8.51 0.76 10.04
N LEU A 2 -7.77 1.30 11.00
CA LEU A 2 -6.32 1.43 10.92
C LEU A 2 -5.63 0.17 11.44
N PHE A 3 -4.36 0.01 11.10
CA PHE A 3 -3.50 -1.00 11.73
C PHE A 3 -3.12 -0.56 13.15
N ASP A 4 -2.83 -1.54 14.02
CA ASP A 4 -1.94 -1.29 15.15
C ASP A 4 -0.47 -1.22 14.68
N GLU A 5 0.42 -0.71 15.54
CA GLU A 5 1.82 -0.50 15.20
C GLU A 5 2.51 -1.78 14.73
N ARG A 6 2.44 -2.84 15.53
CA ARG A 6 3.12 -4.11 15.22
C ARG A 6 2.63 -4.69 13.91
N ALA A 7 1.32 -4.67 13.67
CA ALA A 7 0.72 -5.16 12.44
C ALA A 7 1.17 -4.33 11.22
N ALA A 8 1.23 -3.00 11.34
CA ALA A 8 1.66 -2.13 10.24
C ALA A 8 3.13 -2.36 9.87
N PHE A 9 4.02 -2.39 10.87
CA PHE A 9 5.45 -2.63 10.64
C PHE A 9 5.73 -4.04 10.09
N ALA A 10 4.91 -5.04 10.44
CA ALA A 10 5.02 -6.38 9.87
C ALA A 10 4.65 -6.45 8.37
N LYS A 11 3.98 -5.42 7.83
CA LYS A 11 3.69 -5.31 6.39
C LYS A 11 4.83 -4.70 5.60
N VAL A 12 5.76 -3.97 6.21
CA VAL A 12 6.88 -3.34 5.49
C VAL A 12 7.74 -4.40 4.79
N GLY A 13 8.06 -4.17 3.52
CA GLY A 13 8.74 -5.10 2.63
C GLY A 13 7.82 -6.12 1.94
N ARG A 14 6.52 -6.17 2.26
CA ARG A 14 5.58 -7.06 1.57
C ARG A 14 5.33 -6.59 0.15
N ARG A 15 5.36 -7.55 -0.76
CA ARG A 15 4.94 -7.37 -2.15
C ARG A 15 3.43 -7.52 -2.23
N ILE A 16 2.80 -6.63 -2.96
CA ILE A 16 1.35 -6.59 -3.11
C ILE A 16 0.96 -6.46 -4.58
N LYS A 17 -0.31 -6.73 -4.83
CA LYS A 17 -0.97 -6.53 -6.11
C LYS A 17 -2.32 -5.87 -5.90
N SER A 18 -2.65 -4.89 -6.73
CA SER A 18 -3.95 -4.23 -6.67
C SER A 18 -5.06 -5.13 -7.25
N LEU A 19 -6.17 -5.27 -6.52
CA LEU A 19 -7.36 -6.02 -6.97
C LEU A 19 -8.37 -5.15 -7.72
N VAL A 20 -8.25 -3.83 -7.62
CA VAL A 20 -9.10 -2.84 -8.32
C VAL A 20 -8.25 -1.69 -8.87
N GLU A 21 -8.85 -0.75 -9.58
CA GLU A 21 -8.16 0.46 -10.07
C GLU A 21 -8.22 1.58 -9.03
N PHE A 22 -7.12 2.34 -8.88
CA PHE A 22 -7.00 3.45 -7.93
C PHE A 22 -6.24 4.62 -8.53
N SER A 23 -6.80 5.84 -8.63
CA SER A 23 -6.01 7.08 -8.82
C SER A 23 -4.81 7.00 -9.81
N GLY A 24 -4.97 6.32 -10.96
CA GLY A 24 -3.88 6.11 -11.93
C GLY A 24 -3.03 4.84 -11.73
N VAL A 25 -3.45 3.92 -10.86
CA VAL A 25 -2.93 2.57 -10.63
C VAL A 25 -3.93 1.59 -11.22
N PRO A 26 -3.62 0.98 -12.38
CA PRO A 26 -4.47 -0.05 -12.97
C PRO A 26 -4.68 -1.25 -12.04
N LYS A 27 -5.79 -1.95 -12.21
CA LYS A 27 -5.99 -3.26 -11.57
C LYS A 27 -4.87 -4.22 -11.98
N GLY A 28 -4.34 -4.96 -11.00
CA GLY A 28 -3.28 -5.94 -11.21
C GLY A 28 -1.87 -5.36 -11.17
N THR A 29 -1.72 -4.05 -10.99
CA THR A 29 -0.43 -3.40 -10.77
C THR A 29 0.19 -3.90 -9.47
N HIS A 30 1.50 -4.17 -9.51
CA HIS A 30 2.27 -4.60 -8.36
C HIS A 30 2.84 -3.39 -7.61
N GLY A 31 3.11 -3.60 -6.33
CA GLY A 31 3.77 -2.62 -5.49
C GLY A 31 4.46 -3.27 -4.31
N GLU A 32 5.06 -2.43 -3.49
CA GLU A 32 5.71 -2.83 -2.24
C GLU A 32 5.28 -1.89 -1.11
N VAL A 33 5.00 -2.47 0.04
CA VAL A 33 4.81 -1.70 1.27
C VAL A 33 6.17 -1.18 1.73
N THR A 34 6.41 0.12 1.62
CA THR A 34 7.73 0.71 1.91
C THR A 34 7.83 1.28 3.32
N ARG A 35 6.71 1.71 3.90
CA ARG A 35 6.66 2.38 5.21
C ARG A 35 5.36 2.11 5.94
N ALA A 36 5.40 2.29 7.26
CA ALA A 36 4.23 2.36 8.12
C ALA A 36 4.29 3.70 8.87
N ASP A 37 3.23 4.49 8.78
CA ASP A 37 3.17 5.84 9.36
C ASP A 37 1.98 5.95 10.32
N GLN A 38 2.17 6.71 11.39
CA GLN A 38 1.10 6.96 12.36
C GLN A 38 0.03 7.86 11.73
N SER A 39 -1.24 7.46 11.85
CA SER A 39 -2.41 8.21 11.41
C SER A 39 -3.46 8.22 12.51
N GLY A 40 -3.69 9.36 13.14
CA GLY A 40 -4.58 9.47 14.30
C GLY A 40 -4.17 8.51 15.44
N LYS A 41 -5.04 7.56 15.79
CA LYS A 41 -4.81 6.57 16.86
C LYS A 41 -4.27 5.21 16.37
N GLY A 42 -3.97 5.08 15.09
CA GLY A 42 -3.45 3.84 14.49
C GLY A 42 -2.41 4.14 13.42
N TYR A 43 -2.19 3.18 12.52
CA TYR A 43 -1.20 3.28 11.46
C TYR A 43 -1.82 3.00 10.09
N THR A 44 -1.29 3.66 9.07
CA THR A 44 -1.47 3.33 7.65
C THR A 44 -0.15 2.82 7.08
N VAL A 45 -0.22 2.12 5.96
CA VAL A 45 0.96 1.62 5.25
C VAL A 45 1.10 2.33 3.92
N ALA A 46 2.32 2.75 3.59
CA ALA A 46 2.64 3.41 2.33
C ALA A 46 3.07 2.38 1.29
N ILE A 47 2.40 2.37 0.15
CA ILE A 47 2.68 1.47 -0.96
C ILE A 47 3.33 2.26 -2.08
N GLN A 48 4.50 1.81 -2.52
CA GLN A 48 5.12 2.29 -3.74
C GLN A 48 4.70 1.41 -4.91
N TRP A 49 4.06 2.01 -5.91
CA TRP A 49 3.55 1.29 -7.08
C TRP A 49 4.56 1.18 -8.22
N GLU A 50 4.55 0.06 -8.92
CA GLU A 50 5.38 -0.21 -10.09
C GLU A 50 4.67 0.25 -11.36
N LEU A 51 4.80 1.53 -11.66
CA LEU A 51 4.21 2.19 -12.82
C LEU A 51 5.30 2.57 -13.83
N PRO A 52 5.41 1.87 -14.98
CA PRO A 52 6.45 2.12 -15.98
C PRO A 52 6.52 3.56 -16.50
N GLU A 53 5.37 4.25 -16.56
CA GLU A 53 5.23 5.62 -17.03
C GLU A 53 5.72 6.68 -16.02
N ARG A 54 6.06 6.27 -14.79
CA ARG A 54 6.46 7.17 -13.68
C ARG A 54 7.93 7.04 -13.28
N ILE A 55 8.83 7.06 -14.27
CA ILE A 55 10.29 6.95 -14.04
C ILE A 55 10.80 8.14 -13.21
N GLY A 56 11.48 7.86 -12.10
CA GLY A 56 12.09 8.86 -11.22
C GLY A 56 11.13 9.61 -10.27
N LYS A 57 9.82 9.35 -10.36
CA LYS A 57 8.79 9.92 -9.48
C LYS A 57 7.74 8.87 -9.12
N PRO A 58 8.11 7.86 -8.31
CA PRO A 58 7.21 6.78 -7.95
C PRO A 58 5.92 7.32 -7.32
N LEU A 59 4.80 6.69 -7.65
CA LEU A 59 3.53 6.96 -6.96
C LEU A 59 3.54 6.20 -5.64
N VAL A 60 3.22 6.91 -4.56
CA VAL A 60 3.08 6.35 -3.22
C VAL A 60 1.72 6.73 -2.66
N ASP A 61 0.98 5.72 -2.20
CA ASP A 61 -0.34 5.88 -1.61
C ASP A 61 -0.39 5.24 -0.22
N TRP A 62 -1.20 5.79 0.68
CA TRP A 62 -1.37 5.28 2.04
C TRP A 62 -2.68 4.53 2.16
N PHE A 63 -2.59 3.32 2.72
CA PHE A 63 -3.72 2.42 2.90
C PHE A 63 -3.99 2.19 4.37
N THR A 64 -5.26 2.31 4.75
CA THR A 64 -5.76 1.78 6.02
C THR A 64 -5.81 0.25 5.97
N ARG A 65 -6.00 -0.40 7.12
CA ARG A 65 -6.11 -1.87 7.18
C ARG A 65 -7.27 -2.39 6.34
N ASP A 66 -8.44 -1.77 6.44
CA ASP A 66 -9.62 -2.25 5.71
C ASP A 66 -9.42 -2.11 4.20
N GLU A 67 -8.79 -1.03 3.73
CA GLU A 67 -8.48 -0.88 2.32
C GLU A 67 -7.43 -1.88 1.88
N TYR A 68 -6.38 -2.08 2.67
CA TYR A 68 -5.34 -3.06 2.39
C TYR A 68 -5.93 -4.47 2.23
N GLU A 69 -6.75 -4.91 3.18
CA GLU A 69 -7.36 -6.25 3.17
C GLU A 69 -8.44 -6.41 2.09
N ARG A 70 -9.16 -5.34 1.75
CA ARG A 70 -10.26 -5.39 0.79
C ARG A 70 -9.79 -5.27 -0.66
N TYR A 71 -8.71 -4.55 -0.89
CA TYR A 71 -8.33 -4.10 -2.22
C TYR A 71 -7.00 -4.62 -2.71
N LEU A 72 -6.21 -5.23 -1.85
CA LEU A 72 -4.87 -5.71 -2.18
C LEU A 72 -4.76 -7.19 -1.88
N GLU A 73 -3.87 -7.83 -2.61
CA GLU A 73 -3.44 -9.20 -2.38
C GLU A 73 -1.93 -9.19 -2.13
N GLU A 74 -1.48 -9.87 -1.08
CA GLU A 74 -0.05 -10.14 -0.85
C GLU A 74 0.41 -11.24 -1.81
N VAL A 75 1.58 -11.07 -2.44
CA VAL A 75 2.15 -11.98 -3.46
C VAL A 75 3.57 -12.43 -3.15
#